data_AF-A0A4R7PIZ1-F1
#
_entry.id   AF-A0A4R7PIZ1-F1
#
_cell.length_a   1.000
_cell.length_b   1.000
_cell.length_c   1.000
_cell.angle_alpha   90.00
_cell.angle_beta   90.00
_cell.angle_gamma   90.00
#
_symmetry.space_group_name_H-M   'P 1'
#
loop_
_entity.id
_entity.type
_entity.pdbx_description
1 polymer ?
#
loop_
_entity_poly.entity_id
_entity_poly.type
_entity_poly.pdbx_seq_one_letter_code
_entity_poly.pdbx_strand_id
1 'polypeptide(L)'
;MSLLKKIVIRKADVDVGLLVFRILAAGALLKAHGLPKLLDIQASIAHIPDPLGFGGTFSTYYAIFTNVICALCVAFGFLTRFAAFFIITLTLSGLLLIHLHDPANIQDTPIIYSIVFGFIAYMGAGKYSLDHKFFK
;
A
#
# COMPACT_ATOMS: atom_id res chain seq x y z
N MET A 1 -30.91 -2.49 -25.30
CA MET A 1 -31.24 -2.08 -23.91
C MET A 1 -31.01 -3.17 -22.85
N SER A 2 -31.24 -4.47 -23.12
CA SER A 2 -31.17 -5.54 -22.09
C SER A 2 -29.74 -5.95 -21.67
N LEU A 3 -28.78 -5.97 -22.60
CA LEU A 3 -27.37 -6.29 -22.31
C LEU A 3 -26.66 -5.21 -21.49
N LEU A 4 -26.89 -3.93 -21.82
CA LEU A 4 -26.29 -2.81 -21.09
C LEU A 4 -26.73 -2.80 -19.62
N LYS A 5 -28.03 -3.00 -19.35
CA LYS A 5 -28.54 -3.15 -17.97
C LYS A 5 -27.93 -4.35 -17.24
N LYS A 6 -27.74 -5.48 -17.94
CA LYS A 6 -27.09 -6.66 -17.36
C LYS A 6 -25.64 -6.41 -16.99
N ILE A 7 -24.89 -5.61 -17.75
CA ILE A 7 -23.50 -5.28 -17.45
C ILE A 7 -23.43 -4.26 -16.31
N VAL A 8 -24.22 -3.19 -16.38
CA VAL A 8 -24.16 -2.06 -15.43
C VAL A 8 -24.68 -2.42 -14.04
N ILE A 9 -25.67 -3.31 -13.92
CA ILE A 9 -26.35 -3.61 -12.65
C ILE A 9 -25.93 -4.99 -12.11
N ARG A 10 -24.96 -5.67 -12.73
CA ARG A 10 -24.49 -6.96 -12.24
C ARG A 10 -23.85 -6.79 -10.85
N LYS A 11 -24.32 -7.56 -9.87
CA LYS A 11 -23.66 -7.66 -8.57
C LYS A 11 -22.24 -8.23 -8.79
N ALA A 12 -21.24 -7.46 -8.38
CA ALA A 12 -19.85 -7.88 -8.43
C ALA A 12 -19.56 -8.93 -7.35
N ASP A 13 -18.62 -9.83 -7.65
CA ASP A 13 -18.03 -10.71 -6.65
C ASP A 13 -17.02 -9.90 -5.83
N VAL A 14 -17.37 -9.65 -4.56
CA VAL A 14 -16.57 -8.82 -3.65
C VAL A 14 -15.21 -9.46 -3.36
N ASP A 15 -15.15 -10.80 -3.23
CA ASP A 15 -13.90 -11.49 -2.90
C ASP A 15 -12.91 -11.47 -4.08
N VAL A 16 -13.42 -11.64 -5.31
CA VAL A 16 -12.61 -11.47 -6.53
C VAL A 16 -12.17 -10.01 -6.66
N GLY A 17 -13.05 -9.05 -6.39
CA GLY A 17 -12.72 -7.63 -6.39
C GLY A 17 -11.60 -7.29 -5.40
N LEU A 18 -11.66 -7.80 -4.17
CA LEU A 18 -10.62 -7.60 -3.16
C LEU A 18 -9.29 -8.24 -3.56
N LEU A 19 -9.28 -9.43 -4.15
CA LEU A 19 -8.06 -10.06 -4.66
C LEU A 19 -7.36 -9.17 -5.69
N VAL A 20 -8.11 -8.76 -6.72
CA VAL A 20 -7.58 -7.92 -7.80
C VAL A 20 -7.10 -6.58 -7.24
N PHE A 21 -7.89 -5.96 -6.37
CA PHE A 21 -7.53 -4.67 -5.76
C PHE A 21 -6.24 -4.76 -4.96
N ARG A 22 -6.07 -5.79 -4.12
CA ARG A 22 -4.84 -6.00 -3.34
C ARG A 22 -3.62 -6.19 -4.23
N ILE A 23 -3.71 -7.03 -5.27
CA ILE A 23 -2.59 -7.29 -6.18
C ILE A 23 -2.18 -6.01 -6.92
N LEU A 24 -3.15 -5.28 -7.48
CA LEU A 24 -2.85 -4.07 -8.25
C LEU A 24 -2.32 -2.93 -7.36
N ALA A 25 -2.93 -2.70 -6.20
CA ALA A 25 -2.49 -1.68 -5.24
C ALA A 25 -1.08 -1.96 -4.73
N ALA A 26 -0.82 -3.20 -4.29
CA ALA A 26 0.50 -3.62 -3.84
C ALA A 26 1.54 -3.58 -4.96
N GLY A 27 1.17 -4.01 -6.18
CA GLY A 27 2.04 -3.97 -7.34
C GLY A 27 2.44 -2.55 -7.73
N ALA A 28 1.49 -1.61 -7.69
CA ALA A 28 1.76 -0.19 -7.93
C ALA A 28 2.73 0.39 -6.89
N LEU A 29 2.46 0.15 -5.59
CA LEU A 29 3.34 0.59 -4.50
C LEU A 29 4.75 0.00 -4.63
N LEU A 30 4.84 -1.32 -4.86
CA LEU A 30 6.10 -2.03 -5.00
C LEU A 30 6.91 -1.48 -6.17
N LYS A 31 6.28 -1.27 -7.34
CA LYS A 31 6.96 -0.74 -8.53
C LYS A 31 7.46 0.69 -8.33
N ALA A 32 6.60 1.58 -7.82
CA ALA A 32 6.89 3.00 -7.75
C ALA A 32 7.77 3.38 -6.54
N HIS A 33 7.62 2.69 -5.41
CA HIS A 33 8.23 3.10 -4.15
C HIS A 33 9.06 2.01 -3.47
N GLY A 34 8.86 0.74 -3.80
CA GLY A 34 9.61 -0.39 -3.23
C GLY A 34 10.90 -0.69 -4.00
N LEU A 35 10.76 -1.11 -5.26
CA LEU A 35 11.89 -1.53 -6.10
C LEU A 35 12.99 -0.47 -6.23
N PRO A 36 12.71 0.83 -6.47
CA PRO A 36 13.78 1.83 -6.56
C PRO A 36 14.62 1.92 -5.29
N LYS A 37 13.98 1.82 -4.11
CA LYS A 37 14.67 1.86 -2.81
C LYS A 37 15.51 0.62 -2.53
N LEU A 38 15.05 -0.54 -3.02
CA LEU A 38 15.74 -1.81 -2.86
C LEU A 38 16.98 -1.91 -3.77
N LEU A 39 16.90 -1.34 -4.97
CA LEU A 39 17.97 -1.40 -5.96
C LEU A 39 19.14 -0.47 -5.64
N ASP A 40 18.90 0.64 -4.95
CA ASP A 40 19.94 1.58 -4.51
C ASP A 40 19.69 2.06 -3.08
N ILE A 41 20.10 1.23 -2.12
CA ILE A 41 19.91 1.50 -0.70
C ILE A 41 20.76 2.69 -0.26
N GLN A 42 21.98 2.83 -0.78
CA GLN A 42 22.92 3.88 -0.39
C GLN A 42 22.41 5.25 -0.83
N ALA A 43 21.93 5.39 -2.08
CA ALA A 43 21.26 6.61 -2.51
C ALA A 43 19.99 6.87 -1.70
N SER A 44 19.23 5.83 -1.37
CA SER A 44 18.02 5.97 -0.55
C SER A 44 18.32 6.53 0.83
N ILE A 45 19.39 6.07 1.50
CA ILE A 45 19.81 6.60 2.81
C ILE A 45 20.14 8.10 2.75
N ALA A 46 20.72 8.57 1.65
CA ALA A 46 21.08 9.97 1.48
C ALA A 46 19.87 10.89 1.20
N HIS A 47 18.78 10.35 0.65
CA HIS A 47 17.65 11.15 0.17
C HIS A 47 16.34 10.96 0.94
N ILE A 48 16.15 9.83 1.63
CA ILE A 48 14.94 9.59 2.42
C ILE A 48 14.94 10.51 3.65
N PRO A 49 13.93 11.39 3.80
CA PRO A 49 13.84 12.25 4.96
C PRO A 49 13.64 11.44 6.25
N ASP A 50 14.14 11.99 7.36
CA ASP A 50 14.03 11.39 8.69
C ASP A 50 13.33 12.35 9.67
N PRO A 51 12.01 12.57 9.51
CA PRO A 51 11.28 13.55 10.33
C PRO A 51 11.17 13.14 11.81
N LEU A 52 11.39 11.87 12.13
CA LEU A 52 11.29 11.33 13.49
C LEU A 52 12.66 11.24 14.20
N GLY A 53 13.76 11.50 13.48
CA GLY A 53 15.11 11.52 14.06
C GLY A 53 15.68 10.14 14.43
N PHE A 54 15.24 9.07 13.77
CA PHE A 54 15.74 7.71 14.02
C PHE A 54 17.00 7.36 13.21
N GLY A 55 17.44 8.26 12.33
CA GLY A 55 18.54 8.11 11.39
C GLY A 55 18.07 7.68 10.00
N GLY A 56 18.75 8.19 8.96
CA GLY A 56 18.44 7.88 7.55
C GLY A 56 18.49 6.39 7.22
N THR A 57 19.38 5.63 7.89
CA THR A 57 19.45 4.17 7.77
C THR A 57 18.17 3.49 8.21
N PHE A 58 17.65 3.82 9.41
CA PHE A 58 16.42 3.23 9.93
C PHE A 58 15.23 3.61 9.05
N SER A 59 15.10 4.90 8.72
CA SER A 59 14.01 5.40 7.87
C SER A 59 14.01 4.75 6.48
N THR A 60 15.18 4.46 5.92
CA THR A 60 15.31 3.72 4.65
C THR A 60 14.86 2.26 4.79
N TYR A 61 15.33 1.53 5.80
CA TYR A 61 14.93 0.15 6.00
C TYR A 61 13.44 0.02 6.30
N TYR A 62 12.87 0.96 7.07
CA TYR A 62 11.44 1.02 7.30
C TYR A 62 10.66 1.27 6.01
N ALA A 63 11.13 2.20 5.17
CA ALA A 63 10.53 2.46 3.87
C ALA A 63 10.62 1.26 2.92
N ILE A 64 11.70 0.48 2.96
CA ILE A 64 11.83 -0.77 2.18
C ILE A 64 10.90 -1.85 2.72
N PHE A 65 10.89 -2.06 4.05
CA PHE A 65 10.03 -3.06 4.69
C PHE A 65 8.57 -2.86 4.33
N THR A 66 8.07 -1.63 4.46
CA THR A 66 6.68 -1.29 4.16
C THR A 66 6.35 -1.37 2.66
N ASN A 67 7.19 -0.81 1.79
CA ASN A 67 6.90 -0.75 0.35
C ASN A 67 7.22 -2.05 -0.41
N VAL A 68 7.99 -2.96 0.20
CA VAL A 68 8.35 -4.25 -0.41
C VAL A 68 7.70 -5.39 0.34
N ILE A 69 8.10 -5.64 1.58
CA ILE A 69 7.67 -6.83 2.32
C ILE A 69 6.18 -6.73 2.66
N CYS A 70 5.73 -5.62 3.26
CA CYS A 70 4.30 -5.45 3.55
C CYS A 70 3.45 -5.39 2.28
N ALA A 71 3.94 -4.77 1.20
CA ALA A 71 3.24 -4.77 -0.09
C ALA A 71 3.02 -6.20 -0.61
N LEU A 72 4.06 -7.05 -0.59
CA LEU A 72 3.95 -8.46 -0.99
C LEU A 72 3.00 -9.24 -0.07
N CYS A 73 3.07 -9.01 1.25
CA CYS A 73 2.13 -9.58 2.21
C CYS A 73 0.68 -9.19 1.87
N VAL A 74 0.41 -7.92 1.55
CA VAL A 74 -0.93 -7.47 1.11
C VAL A 74 -1.34 -8.15 -0.20
N ALA A 75 -0.44 -8.26 -1.19
CA ALA A 75 -0.73 -8.89 -2.48
C ALA A 75 -1.18 -10.35 -2.31
N PHE A 76 -0.43 -11.14 -1.54
CA PHE A 76 -0.79 -12.54 -1.25
C PHE A 76 -1.91 -12.68 -0.21
N GLY A 77 -2.20 -11.59 0.51
CA GLY A 77 -3.22 -11.55 1.54
C GLY A 77 -2.79 -12.31 2.78
N PHE A 78 -1.55 -12.08 3.24
CA PHE A 78 -0.98 -12.65 4.45
C PHE A 78 -0.75 -11.54 5.48
N LEU A 79 -1.31 -11.71 6.68
CA LEU A 79 -1.40 -10.69 7.72
C LEU A 79 -1.88 -9.33 7.16
N THR A 80 -2.89 -9.37 6.29
CA THR A 80 -3.23 -8.27 5.37
C THR A 80 -3.49 -6.95 6.08
N ARG A 81 -4.26 -6.98 7.18
CA ARG A 81 -4.59 -5.77 7.95
C ARG A 81 -3.35 -5.17 8.63
N PHE A 82 -2.46 -6.03 9.11
CA PHE A 82 -1.23 -5.63 9.79
C PHE A 82 -0.20 -5.09 8.80
N ALA A 83 -0.02 -5.75 7.65
CA ALA A 83 0.83 -5.26 6.57
C ALA A 83 0.33 -3.92 6.01
N ALA A 84 -0.99 -3.79 5.77
CA ALA A 84 -1.58 -2.53 5.34
C ALA A 84 -1.42 -1.42 6.38
N PHE A 85 -1.54 -1.72 7.67
CA PHE A 85 -1.29 -0.76 8.75
C PHE A 85 0.12 -0.14 8.66
N PHE A 86 1.16 -0.95 8.48
CA PHE A 86 2.52 -0.43 8.33
C PHE A 86 2.73 0.42 7.07
N ILE A 87 2.04 0.11 5.97
CA ILE A 87 2.06 0.96 4.77
C ILE A 87 1.39 2.30 5.04
N ILE A 88 0.26 2.29 5.76
CA ILE A 88 -0.48 3.50 6.13
C ILE A 88 0.39 4.40 7.03
N THR A 89 1.09 3.83 8.02
CA THR A 89 1.94 4.65 8.89
C THR A 89 3.07 5.32 8.10
N LEU A 90 3.70 4.64 7.13
CA LEU A 90 4.68 5.30 6.26
C LEU A 90 4.04 6.41 5.42
N THR A 91 2.93 6.14 4.75
CA THR A 91 2.33 7.09 3.81
C THR A 91 1.70 8.30 4.51
N LEU A 92 1.02 8.11 5.64
CA LEU A 92 0.49 9.21 6.45
C LEU A 92 1.60 10.03 7.12
N SER A 93 2.65 9.39 7.66
CA SER A 93 3.78 10.16 8.22
C SER A 93 4.49 10.96 7.13
N GLY A 94 4.68 10.39 5.94
CA GLY A 94 5.20 11.12 4.79
C GLY A 94 4.33 12.32 4.42
N LEU A 95 3.01 12.15 4.38
CA LEU A 95 2.08 13.25 4.13
C LEU A 95 2.16 14.33 5.23
N LEU A 96 1.96 13.95 6.48
CA LEU A 96 1.76 14.89 7.58
C LEU A 96 3.05 15.58 8.03
N LEU A 97 4.19 14.89 7.96
CA LEU A 97 5.45 15.38 8.51
C LEU A 97 6.37 15.98 7.44
N ILE A 98 6.22 15.58 6.17
CA ILE A 98 7.11 16.02 5.08
C ILE A 98 6.32 16.87 4.08
N HIS A 99 5.18 16.38 3.60
CA HIS A 99 4.49 16.95 2.44
C HIS A 99 3.26 17.83 2.78
N LEU A 100 2.97 18.11 4.05
CA LEU A 100 1.72 18.77 4.45
C LEU A 100 1.50 20.14 3.79
N HIS A 101 2.58 20.86 3.53
CA HIS A 101 2.56 22.19 2.93
C HIS A 101 3.03 22.21 1.47
N ASP A 102 3.28 21.03 0.87
CA ASP A 102 3.71 20.94 -0.51
C ASP A 102 2.53 21.16 -1.49
N PRO A 103 2.79 21.48 -2.76
CA PRO A 103 1.76 21.52 -3.80
C PRO A 103 0.97 20.20 -3.90
N ALA A 104 -0.31 20.31 -4.29
CA ALA A 104 -1.26 19.18 -4.29
C ALA A 104 -0.77 17.96 -5.11
N ASN A 105 -0.03 18.16 -6.20
CA ASN A 105 0.51 17.08 -7.02
C ASN A 105 1.59 16.24 -6.30
N ILE A 106 2.26 16.79 -5.29
CA ILE A 106 3.20 16.04 -4.45
C ILE A 106 2.43 15.28 -3.37
N GLN A 107 1.44 15.94 -2.74
CA GLN A 107 0.60 15.33 -1.69
C GLN A 107 -0.26 14.18 -2.19
N ASP A 108 -0.68 14.20 -3.46
CA ASP A 108 -1.60 13.22 -4.03
C ASP A 108 -1.10 11.78 -3.86
N THR A 109 0.20 11.55 -4.02
CA THR A 109 0.79 10.21 -3.92
C THR A 109 0.61 9.57 -2.52
N PRO A 110 1.09 10.18 -1.42
CA PRO A 110 0.88 9.61 -0.09
C PRO A 110 -0.60 9.59 0.31
N ILE A 111 -1.42 10.55 -0.14
CA ILE A 111 -2.88 10.54 0.09
C ILE A 111 -3.53 9.31 -0.54
N ILE A 112 -3.29 9.06 -1.83
CA ILE A 112 -3.89 7.93 -2.55
C ILE A 112 -3.48 6.61 -1.89
N TYR A 113 -2.20 6.43 -1.56
CA TYR A 113 -1.78 5.19 -0.92
C TYR A 113 -2.36 5.04 0.50
N SER A 114 -2.47 6.11 1.27
CA SER A 114 -3.16 6.07 2.58
C SER A 114 -4.63 5.67 2.44
N ILE A 115 -5.35 6.20 1.44
CA ILE A 115 -6.75 5.83 1.18
C ILE A 115 -6.87 4.38 0.74
N VAL A 116 -6.08 3.96 -0.24
CA VAL A 116 -6.11 2.61 -0.83
C VAL A 116 -5.77 1.55 0.22
N PHE A 117 -4.67 1.72 0.94
CA PHE A 117 -4.26 0.77 1.96
C PHE A 117 -5.12 0.88 3.23
N GLY A 118 -5.68 2.06 3.54
CA GLY A 118 -6.71 2.24 4.56
C GLY A 118 -7.96 1.43 4.25
N PHE A 119 -8.42 1.46 3.00
CA PHE A 119 -9.54 0.62 2.54
C PHE A 119 -9.21 -0.87 2.66
N ILE A 120 -8.02 -1.31 2.25
CA ILE A 120 -7.59 -2.71 2.40
C ILE A 120 -7.53 -3.11 3.89
N ALA A 121 -7.00 -2.24 4.76
CA ALA A 121 -6.94 -2.48 6.20
C ALA A 121 -8.34 -2.61 6.81
N TYR A 122 -9.32 -1.86 6.31
CA TYR A 122 -10.71 -1.90 6.75
C TYR A 122 -11.47 -3.14 6.23
N MET A 123 -11.41 -3.38 4.92
CA MET A 123 -12.12 -4.50 4.27
C MET A 123 -11.50 -5.86 4.58
N GLY A 124 -10.18 -5.90 4.77
CA GLY A 124 -9.42 -7.14 4.94
C GLY A 124 -9.09 -7.85 3.62
N ALA A 125 -8.72 -9.13 3.72
CA ALA A 125 -8.09 -9.87 2.64
C ALA A 125 -9.06 -10.52 1.64
N GLY A 126 -10.30 -10.80 2.05
CA GLY A 126 -11.27 -11.60 1.28
C GLY A 126 -10.94 -13.09 1.23
N LYS A 127 -11.81 -13.88 0.58
CA LYS A 127 -11.72 -15.35 0.50
C LYS A 127 -10.47 -15.87 -0.21
N TYR A 128 -10.00 -15.16 -1.24
CA TYR A 128 -8.81 -15.54 -1.99
C TYR A 128 -7.53 -14.96 -1.37
N SER A 129 -7.23 -15.37 -0.15
CA SER A 129 -6.08 -14.88 0.61
C SER A 129 -5.44 -15.99 1.43
N LEU A 130 -4.16 -15.81 1.77
CA LEU A 130 -3.49 -16.68 2.73
C LEU A 130 -4.11 -16.56 4.14
N ASP A 131 -4.60 -15.37 4.51
CA ASP A 131 -5.31 -15.14 5.76
C ASP A 131 -6.54 -16.04 5.90
N HIS A 132 -7.34 -16.15 4.83
CA HIS A 132 -8.50 -17.03 4.81
C HIS A 132 -8.11 -18.51 4.86
N LYS A 133 -6.95 -18.87 4.31
CA LYS A 133 -6.47 -20.26 4.31
C LYS A 133 -5.95 -20.69 5.68
N PHE A 134 -5.31 -19.78 6.43
CA PHE A 134 -4.61 -20.12 7.67
C PHE A 134 -5.35 -19.73 8.96
N PHE A 135 -6.22 -18.72 8.92
CA PHE A 135 -6.88 -18.18 10.13
C PHE A 135 -8.40 -18.34 10.13
N LYS A 136 -8.96 -19.09 9.18
CA LYS A 136 -10.39 -19.39 9.11
C LYS A 136 -10.60 -20.89 9.00
#